data_AF-A0A524LBP8-F1
#
_entry.id   AF-A0A524LBP8-F1
#
_cell.length_a   1.000
_cell.length_b   1.000
_cell.length_c   1.000
_cell.angle_alpha   90.00
_cell.angle_beta   90.00
_cell.angle_gamma   90.00
#
_symmetry.space_group_name_H-M   'P 1'
#
loop_
_entity.id
_entity.type
_entity.pdbx_description
1 polymer ?
#
loop_
_entity_poly.entity_id
_entity_poly.type
_entity_poly.pdbx_seq_one_letter_code
_entity_poly.pdbx_strand_id
1 'polypeptide(L)'
;EADVDKAIEGIANENGLSLEQLRASLASHGIGWDEYRSRIKAEMERQKVIGTMVSSQIQVEERELHALYDELYTSQPQGGETLHVRQILVLGGEDTPRDVPTACKIARNARARIEKGEPFETLAQEISAAAPQQGGDIGWLHTDSLADWMKTPMAALEPGAVTPVIELPFGCTILQLVERSEYEPISFEQAKSSLQQEVHQRKVMDEYREWMEDLRKRTFIERRGYFAQSANLAASPRPQGALASDAAANSPAAEGPSATP
;
A
#
# COMPACT_ATOMS: atom_id res chain seq x y z
N GLU A 1 26.86 19.79 8.03
CA GLU A 1 25.88 20.84 7.65
C GLU A 1 25.51 20.76 6.18
N ALA A 2 26.49 20.69 5.26
CA ALA A 2 26.23 20.54 3.82
C ALA A 2 25.31 19.34 3.44
N ASP A 3 25.35 18.23 4.18
CA ASP A 3 24.49 17.07 3.90
C ASP A 3 23.01 17.31 4.27
N VAL A 4 22.75 18.12 5.30
CA VAL A 4 21.39 18.47 5.72
C VAL A 4 20.74 19.41 4.70
N ASP A 5 21.51 20.37 4.20
CA ASP A 5 21.00 21.32 3.21
C ASP A 5 20.67 20.61 1.88
N LYS A 6 21.53 19.69 1.43
CA LYS A 6 21.24 18.81 0.28
C LYS A 6 20.00 17.94 0.49
N ALA A 7 19.83 17.37 1.68
CA ALA A 7 18.64 16.56 1.99
C ALA A 7 17.36 17.41 1.90
N ILE A 8 17.40 18.65 2.41
CA ILE A 8 16.26 19.56 2.36
C ILE A 8 15.95 20.01 0.93
N GLU A 9 16.97 20.26 0.11
CA GLU A 9 16.79 20.53 -1.32
C GLU A 9 16.15 19.35 -2.05
N GLY A 10 16.57 18.12 -1.74
CA GLY A 10 15.94 16.90 -2.24
C GLY A 10 14.45 16.83 -1.90
N ILE A 11 14.11 17.04 -0.62
CA ILE A 11 12.71 17.05 -0.15
C ILE A 11 11.90 18.15 -0.86
N ALA A 12 12.47 19.35 -1.06
CA ALA A 12 11.81 20.42 -1.78
C ALA A 12 11.48 19.99 -3.23
N ASN A 13 12.46 19.44 -3.94
CA ASN A 13 12.33 19.00 -5.32
C ASN A 13 11.32 17.85 -5.48
N GLU A 14 11.33 16.88 -4.58
CA GLU A 14 10.35 15.77 -4.57
C GLU A 14 8.92 16.26 -4.41
N ASN A 15 8.73 17.37 -3.70
CA ASN A 15 7.42 18.02 -3.52
C ASN A 15 7.12 19.07 -4.60
N GLY A 16 7.98 19.21 -5.62
CA GLY A 16 7.82 20.20 -6.69
C GLY A 16 7.95 21.66 -6.22
N LEU A 17 8.63 21.90 -5.10
CA LEU A 17 8.81 23.21 -4.49
C LEU A 17 10.25 23.69 -4.67
N SER A 18 10.42 25.00 -4.86
CA SER A 18 11.71 25.64 -4.62
C SER A 18 12.02 25.69 -3.12
N LEU A 19 13.29 25.85 -2.76
CA LEU A 19 13.71 26.02 -1.36
C LEU A 19 13.00 27.21 -0.68
N GLU A 20 12.81 28.31 -1.42
CA GLU A 20 12.09 29.48 -0.93
C GLU A 20 10.60 29.18 -0.67
N GLN A 21 9.97 28.45 -1.59
CA GLN A 21 8.57 28.02 -1.44
C GLN A 21 8.39 27.05 -0.28
N LEU A 22 9.31 26.10 -0.10
CA LEU A 22 9.32 25.20 1.06
C LEU A 22 9.44 25.99 2.37
N ARG A 23 10.37 26.94 2.44
CA ARG A 23 10.55 27.77 3.64
C ARG A 23 9.31 28.62 3.96
N ALA A 24 8.67 29.21 2.94
CA ALA A 24 7.43 29.95 3.10
C ALA A 24 6.26 29.05 3.56
N SER A 25 6.18 27.84 3.02
CA SER A 25 5.19 26.83 3.44
C SER A 25 5.39 26.39 4.88
N LEU A 26 6.63 26.11 5.31
CA LEU A 26 6.92 25.76 6.70
C LEU A 26 6.56 26.91 7.66
N ALA A 27 6.87 28.15 7.29
CA ALA A 27 6.54 29.33 8.08
C ALA A 27 5.02 29.54 8.23
N SER A 28 4.22 29.28 7.18
CA SER A 28 2.76 29.39 7.26
C SER A 28 2.13 28.34 8.20
N HIS A 29 2.80 27.20 8.38
CA HIS A 29 2.42 26.15 9.33
C HIS A 29 3.06 26.33 10.72
N GLY A 30 3.74 27.46 10.96
CA GLY A 30 4.36 27.78 12.24
C GLY A 30 5.62 26.98 12.57
N ILE A 31 6.25 26.32 11.58
CA ILE A 31 7.50 25.58 11.76
C ILE A 31 8.68 26.50 11.45
N GLY A 32 9.54 26.74 12.44
CA GLY A 32 10.76 27.54 12.26
C GLY A 32 11.78 26.83 11.36
N TRP A 33 12.54 27.60 10.57
CA TRP A 33 13.54 27.05 9.66
C TRP A 33 14.63 26.25 10.38
N ASP A 34 15.16 26.77 11.48
CA ASP A 34 16.19 26.09 12.27
C ASP A 34 15.66 24.86 12.99
N GLU A 35 14.40 24.89 13.41
CA GLU A 35 13.71 23.72 13.97
C GLU A 35 13.54 22.63 12.93
N TYR A 36 13.10 22.99 11.71
CA TYR A 36 12.99 22.06 10.60
C TYR A 36 14.36 21.43 10.26
N ARG A 37 15.41 22.26 10.10
CA ARG A 37 16.78 21.76 9.87
C ARG A 37 17.24 20.82 10.98
N SER A 38 16.96 21.15 12.23
CA SER A 38 17.31 20.32 13.38
C SER A 38 16.57 18.98 13.38
N ARG A 39 15.28 18.97 13.02
CA ARG A 39 14.49 17.75 12.87
C ARG A 39 15.03 16.86 11.74
N ILE A 40 15.33 17.44 10.58
CA ILE A 40 15.93 16.70 9.46
C ILE A 40 17.29 16.14 9.85
N LYS A 41 18.15 16.93 10.49
CA LYS A 41 19.45 16.47 10.99
C LYS A 41 19.30 15.29 11.95
N ALA A 42 18.39 15.39 12.93
CA ALA A 42 18.14 14.32 13.90
C ALA A 42 17.63 13.04 13.22
N GLU A 43 16.81 13.17 12.18
CA GLU A 43 16.33 12.03 11.40
C GLU A 43 17.45 11.39 10.58
N MET A 44 18.30 12.19 9.93
CA MET A 44 19.48 11.68 9.23
C MET A 44 20.45 10.97 10.18
N GLU A 45 20.67 11.51 11.38
CA GLU A 45 21.49 10.87 12.41
C GLU A 45 20.87 9.54 12.86
N ARG A 46 19.56 9.49 13.06
CA ARG A 46 18.83 8.25 13.38
C ARG A 46 18.99 7.21 12.27
N GLN A 47 18.75 7.59 11.03
CA GLN A 47 18.91 6.70 9.87
C GLN A 47 20.34 6.19 9.74
N LYS A 48 21.34 7.04 9.99
CA LYS A 48 22.75 6.64 9.97
C LYS A 48 23.06 5.63 11.08
N VAL A 49 22.54 5.84 12.29
CA VAL A 49 22.69 4.88 13.39
C VAL A 49 22.02 3.56 13.04
N ILE A 50 20.78 3.58 12.54
CA ILE A 50 20.07 2.36 12.12
C ILE A 50 20.86 1.64 11.03
N GLY A 51 21.24 2.32 9.94
CA GLY A 51 22.01 1.69 8.86
C GLY A 51 23.36 1.14 9.33
N THR A 52 24.03 1.82 10.27
CA THR A 52 25.32 1.35 10.81
C THR A 52 25.13 0.17 11.76
N MET A 53 24.12 0.19 12.63
CA MET A 53 23.94 -0.83 13.68
C MET A 53 23.19 -2.07 13.19
N VAL A 54 22.27 -1.90 12.25
CA VAL A 54 21.40 -2.95 11.71
C VAL A 54 21.96 -3.45 10.38
N SER A 55 22.08 -2.58 9.37
CA SER A 55 22.41 -3.03 8.01
C SER A 55 23.85 -3.53 7.86
N SER A 56 24.81 -3.04 8.64
CA SER A 56 26.21 -3.49 8.52
C SER A 56 26.47 -4.94 8.97
N GLN A 57 25.58 -5.48 9.81
CA GLN A 57 25.65 -6.85 10.32
C GLN A 57 25.01 -7.86 9.36
N ILE A 58 24.26 -7.37 8.36
CA ILE A 58 23.45 -8.22 7.50
C ILE A 58 24.29 -8.74 6.36
N GLN A 59 24.43 -10.06 6.33
CA GLN A 59 25.00 -10.79 5.21
C GLN A 59 23.89 -11.59 4.54
N VAL A 60 23.75 -11.47 3.23
CA VAL A 60 22.82 -12.26 2.43
C VAL A 60 23.55 -13.50 1.95
N GLU A 61 23.09 -14.67 2.36
CA GLU A 61 23.70 -15.95 1.98
C GLU A 61 23.06 -16.49 0.70
N GLU A 62 23.86 -17.16 -0.14
CA GLU A 62 23.38 -17.73 -1.41
C GLU A 62 22.24 -18.73 -1.20
N ARG A 63 22.25 -19.49 -0.10
CA ARG A 63 21.15 -20.42 0.24
C ARG A 63 19.82 -19.71 0.49
N GLU A 64 19.84 -18.49 1.03
CA GLU A 64 18.63 -17.69 1.25
C GLU A 64 18.07 -17.20 -0.09
N LEU A 65 18.95 -16.86 -1.02
CA LEU A 65 18.56 -16.49 -2.38
C LEU A 65 17.89 -17.65 -3.11
N HIS A 66 18.48 -18.85 -3.04
CA HIS A 66 17.88 -20.05 -3.64
C HIS A 66 16.53 -20.40 -2.99
N ALA A 67 16.44 -20.35 -1.65
CA ALA A 67 15.19 -20.60 -0.96
C ALA A 67 14.08 -19.62 -1.38
N LEU A 68 14.41 -18.32 -1.48
CA LEU A 68 13.46 -17.32 -1.94
C LEU A 68 13.12 -17.48 -3.43
N TYR A 69 14.09 -17.85 -4.26
CA TYR A 69 13.82 -18.16 -5.66
C TYR A 69 12.84 -19.32 -5.80
N ASP A 70 13.06 -20.40 -5.05
CA ASP A 70 12.15 -21.54 -5.04
C ASP A 70 10.76 -21.13 -4.52
N GLU A 71 10.68 -20.31 -3.47
CA GLU A 71 9.42 -19.77 -2.95
C GLU A 71 8.62 -18.99 -4.02
N LEU A 72 9.30 -18.10 -4.76
CA LEU A 72 8.64 -17.18 -5.69
C LEU A 72 8.40 -17.79 -7.09
N TYR A 73 9.28 -18.69 -7.52
CA TYR A 73 9.35 -19.13 -8.91
C TYR A 73 9.16 -20.64 -9.10
N THR A 74 8.96 -21.45 -8.05
CA THR A 74 8.69 -22.90 -8.20
C THR A 74 7.47 -23.18 -9.10
N SER A 75 6.43 -22.35 -9.00
CA SER A 75 5.20 -22.52 -9.78
C SER A 75 5.20 -21.76 -11.11
N GLN A 76 6.33 -21.18 -11.52
CA GLN A 76 6.38 -20.49 -12.80
C GLN A 76 6.20 -21.48 -13.95
N PRO A 77 5.51 -21.08 -15.04
CA PRO A 77 5.44 -21.89 -16.25
C PRO A 77 6.85 -22.24 -16.76
N GLN A 78 7.03 -23.40 -17.39
CA GLN A 78 8.34 -23.79 -17.95
C GLN A 78 8.54 -23.34 -19.41
N GLY A 79 7.55 -22.62 -19.93
CA GLY A 79 7.42 -22.19 -21.31
C GLY A 79 5.95 -21.94 -21.59
N GLY A 80 5.63 -21.65 -22.85
CA GLY A 80 4.28 -21.34 -23.29
C GLY A 80 4.21 -19.95 -23.90
N GLU A 81 3.01 -19.42 -24.01
CA GLU A 81 2.76 -18.11 -24.61
C GLU A 81 2.33 -17.11 -23.53
N THR A 82 2.84 -15.89 -23.63
CA THR A 82 2.37 -14.71 -22.91
C THR A 82 1.72 -13.71 -23.85
N LEU A 83 0.68 -13.05 -23.36
CA LEU A 83 -0.06 -12.02 -24.06
C LEU A 83 0.06 -10.71 -23.29
N HIS A 84 0.48 -9.64 -23.95
CA HIS A 84 0.32 -8.28 -23.40
C HIS A 84 -1.09 -7.81 -23.72
N VAL A 85 -1.89 -7.57 -22.68
CA VAL A 85 -3.33 -7.31 -22.83
C VAL A 85 -3.68 -5.94 -22.26
N ARG A 86 -4.57 -5.23 -22.95
CA ARG A 86 -5.31 -4.10 -22.38
C ARG A 86 -6.78 -4.44 -22.26
N GLN A 87 -7.42 -3.83 -21.28
CA GLN A 87 -8.80 -4.07 -20.91
C GLN A 87 -9.56 -2.75 -20.72
N ILE A 88 -10.71 -2.66 -21.37
CA ILE A 88 -11.77 -1.72 -20.99
C ILE A 88 -12.82 -2.55 -20.25
N LEU A 89 -13.02 -2.26 -18.97
CA LEU A 89 -14.08 -2.88 -18.16
C LEU A 89 -15.10 -1.82 -17.77
N VAL A 90 -16.35 -1.99 -18.19
CA VAL A 90 -17.45 -1.13 -17.76
C VAL A 90 -18.31 -1.92 -16.78
N LEU A 91 -18.29 -1.50 -15.52
CA LEU A 91 -19.08 -2.12 -14.46
C LEU A 91 -20.56 -1.71 -14.57
N GLY A 92 -21.43 -2.68 -14.28
CA GLY A 92 -22.87 -2.52 -14.14
C GLY A 92 -23.44 -3.51 -13.10
N GLY A 93 -24.53 -3.16 -12.43
CA GLY A 93 -25.12 -3.97 -11.34
C GLY A 93 -25.50 -3.14 -10.11
N GLU A 94 -25.88 -3.82 -9.03
CA GLU A 94 -26.46 -3.21 -7.81
C GLU A 94 -25.55 -2.16 -7.16
N ASP A 95 -24.23 -2.41 -7.10
CA ASP A 95 -23.26 -1.51 -6.47
C ASP A 95 -22.63 -0.49 -7.44
N THR A 96 -23.28 -0.22 -8.56
CA THR A 96 -22.72 0.66 -9.59
C THR A 96 -23.73 1.72 -10.04
N PRO A 97 -23.30 2.86 -10.61
CA PRO A 97 -24.22 3.90 -11.06
C PRO A 97 -25.11 3.53 -12.26
N ARG A 98 -25.00 2.30 -12.78
CA ARG A 98 -25.64 1.86 -14.02
C ARG A 98 -25.96 0.37 -14.00
N ASP A 99 -26.97 -0.05 -14.73
CA ASP A 99 -27.25 -1.47 -14.89
C ASP A 99 -26.28 -2.13 -15.91
N VAL A 100 -26.26 -3.46 -15.93
CA VAL A 100 -25.43 -4.25 -16.87
C VAL A 100 -25.76 -3.91 -18.34
N PRO A 101 -27.04 -3.82 -18.77
CA PRO A 101 -27.37 -3.42 -20.14
C PRO A 101 -26.79 -2.06 -20.57
N THR A 102 -26.80 -1.07 -19.67
CA THR A 102 -26.21 0.26 -19.91
C THR A 102 -24.69 0.17 -19.98
N ALA A 103 -24.05 -0.58 -19.09
CA ALA A 103 -22.61 -0.84 -19.16
C ALA A 103 -22.20 -1.47 -20.50
N CYS A 104 -22.95 -2.47 -20.96
CA CYS A 104 -22.71 -3.14 -22.24
C CYS A 104 -22.99 -2.24 -23.46
N LYS A 105 -23.91 -1.28 -23.35
CA LYS A 105 -24.10 -0.24 -24.38
C LYS A 105 -22.89 0.69 -24.46
N ILE A 106 -22.34 1.11 -23.32
CA ILE A 106 -21.13 1.94 -23.26
C ILE A 106 -19.95 1.18 -23.88
N ALA A 107 -19.74 -0.08 -23.51
CA ALA A 107 -18.69 -0.92 -24.09
C ALA A 107 -18.86 -1.03 -25.62
N ARG A 108 -20.05 -1.35 -26.13
CA ARG A 108 -20.29 -1.43 -27.59
C ARG A 108 -19.97 -0.12 -28.32
N ASN A 109 -20.31 1.03 -27.72
CA ASN A 109 -19.96 2.33 -28.27
C ASN A 109 -18.44 2.56 -28.28
N ALA A 110 -17.74 2.20 -27.20
CA ALA A 110 -16.29 2.30 -27.13
C ALA A 110 -15.61 1.44 -28.20
N ARG A 111 -16.05 0.18 -28.38
CA ARG A 111 -15.55 -0.68 -29.46
C ARG A 111 -15.74 -0.05 -30.83
N ALA A 112 -16.92 0.50 -31.12
CA ALA A 112 -17.19 1.16 -32.40
C ALA A 112 -16.35 2.43 -32.61
N ARG A 113 -15.91 3.11 -31.54
CA ARG A 113 -14.95 4.24 -31.60
C ARG A 113 -13.54 3.73 -31.90
N ILE A 114 -13.11 2.63 -31.26
CA ILE A 114 -11.82 1.97 -31.53
C ILE A 114 -11.73 1.53 -32.99
N GLU A 115 -12.78 0.90 -33.52
CA GLU A 115 -12.84 0.47 -34.92
C GLU A 115 -12.76 1.63 -35.93
N LYS A 116 -13.07 2.85 -35.49
CA LYS A 116 -12.92 4.09 -36.28
C LYS A 116 -11.55 4.75 -36.12
N GLY A 117 -10.64 4.15 -35.35
CA GLY A 117 -9.27 4.62 -35.14
C GLY A 117 -9.05 5.46 -33.89
N GLU A 118 -10.01 5.54 -32.97
CA GLU A 118 -9.77 6.18 -31.68
C GLU A 118 -8.86 5.29 -30.80
N PRO A 119 -7.82 5.87 -30.13
CA PRO A 119 -6.92 5.08 -29.31
C PRO A 119 -7.63 4.35 -28.16
N PHE A 120 -7.27 3.08 -27.95
CA PHE A 120 -7.86 2.25 -26.91
C PHE A 120 -7.61 2.85 -25.51
N GLU A 121 -6.41 3.35 -25.29
CA GLU A 121 -5.91 3.89 -24.04
C GLU A 121 -6.70 5.13 -23.61
N THR A 122 -7.05 5.99 -24.57
CA THR A 122 -7.87 7.19 -24.32
C THR A 122 -9.25 6.79 -23.82
N LEU A 123 -9.88 5.80 -24.46
CA LEU A 123 -11.19 5.30 -24.03
C LEU A 123 -11.10 4.58 -22.69
N ALA A 124 -10.03 3.83 -22.45
CA ALA A 124 -9.82 3.16 -21.17
C ALA A 124 -9.65 4.17 -20.03
N GLN A 125 -8.91 5.26 -20.24
CA GLN A 125 -8.82 6.37 -19.28
C GLN A 125 -10.18 7.02 -18.99
N GLU A 126 -11.04 7.14 -20.01
CA GLU A 126 -12.36 7.79 -19.90
C GLU A 126 -13.36 6.93 -19.11
N ILE A 127 -13.44 5.62 -19.40
CA ILE A 127 -14.58 4.79 -18.99
C ILE A 127 -14.23 3.48 -18.26
N SER A 128 -12.97 3.06 -18.26
CA SER A 128 -12.60 1.75 -17.68
C SER A 128 -12.57 1.80 -16.15
N ALA A 129 -13.11 0.76 -15.53
CA ALA A 129 -12.91 0.47 -14.11
C ALA A 129 -11.58 -0.25 -13.84
N ALA A 130 -10.95 -0.82 -14.88
CA ALA A 130 -9.68 -1.53 -14.77
C ALA A 130 -8.54 -0.67 -15.32
N ALA A 131 -7.54 -0.41 -14.47
CA ALA A 131 -6.31 0.33 -14.78
C ALA A 131 -6.51 1.63 -15.62
N PRO A 132 -7.49 2.51 -15.30
CA PRO A 132 -7.79 3.66 -16.15
C PRO A 132 -6.59 4.59 -16.34
N GLN A 133 -5.81 4.83 -15.28
CA GLN A 133 -4.62 5.69 -15.34
C GLN A 133 -3.50 5.12 -16.23
N GLN A 134 -3.48 3.81 -16.46
CA GLN A 134 -2.53 3.11 -17.33
C GLN A 134 -3.13 2.81 -18.71
N GLY A 135 -4.25 3.45 -19.08
CA GLY A 135 -4.89 3.21 -20.38
C GLY A 135 -5.48 1.79 -20.51
N GLY A 136 -5.86 1.19 -19.39
CA GLY A 136 -6.40 -0.17 -19.35
C GLY A 136 -5.35 -1.26 -19.47
N ASP A 137 -4.06 -0.95 -19.39
CA ASP A 137 -2.99 -1.95 -19.42
C ASP A 137 -3.05 -2.88 -18.21
N ILE A 138 -3.20 -4.18 -18.46
CA ILE A 138 -3.20 -5.23 -17.42
C ILE A 138 -1.93 -6.10 -17.50
N GLY A 139 -0.96 -5.71 -18.33
CA GLY A 139 0.36 -6.32 -18.43
C GLY A 139 0.41 -7.63 -19.20
N TRP A 140 1.51 -8.34 -19.00
CA TRP A 140 1.77 -9.65 -19.59
C TRP A 140 1.09 -10.75 -18.80
N LEU A 141 0.27 -11.54 -19.47
CA LEU A 141 -0.44 -12.67 -18.89
C LEU A 141 -0.01 -13.95 -19.57
N HIS A 142 0.37 -14.96 -18.78
CA HIS A 142 0.58 -16.30 -19.32
C HIS A 142 -0.76 -16.89 -19.77
N THR A 143 -0.77 -17.59 -20.89
CA THR A 143 -2.00 -18.20 -21.45
C THR A 143 -2.70 -19.14 -20.46
N ASP A 144 -1.95 -19.86 -19.62
CA ASP A 144 -2.50 -20.71 -18.55
C ASP A 144 -3.16 -19.92 -17.40
N SER A 145 -2.75 -18.67 -17.20
CA SER A 145 -3.29 -17.78 -16.17
C SER A 145 -4.53 -17.00 -16.63
N LEU A 146 -4.88 -17.07 -17.92
CA LEU A 146 -6.06 -16.42 -18.46
C LEU A 146 -7.33 -17.03 -17.84
N ALA A 147 -8.26 -16.16 -17.44
CA ALA A 147 -9.60 -16.60 -17.08
C ALA A 147 -10.29 -17.25 -18.29
N ASP A 148 -11.15 -18.24 -18.06
CA ASP A 148 -11.76 -19.02 -19.16
C ASP A 148 -12.51 -18.15 -20.18
N TRP A 149 -13.14 -17.06 -19.73
CA TRP A 149 -13.83 -16.11 -20.59
C TRP A 149 -12.88 -15.30 -21.50
N MET A 150 -11.58 -15.23 -21.18
CA MET A 150 -10.55 -14.57 -22.00
C MET A 150 -9.95 -15.51 -23.05
N LYS A 151 -9.84 -16.81 -22.75
CA LYS A 151 -9.08 -17.77 -23.56
C LYS A 151 -9.50 -17.78 -25.03
N THR A 152 -10.78 -18.02 -25.31
CA THR A 152 -11.28 -18.13 -26.69
C THR A 152 -11.22 -16.80 -27.45
N PRO A 153 -11.68 -15.66 -26.89
CA PRO A 153 -11.56 -14.37 -27.58
C PRO A 153 -10.12 -13.97 -27.86
N MET A 154 -9.20 -14.22 -26.91
CA MET A 154 -7.79 -13.86 -27.08
C MET A 154 -7.08 -14.79 -28.06
N ALA A 155 -7.35 -16.10 -28.06
CA ALA A 155 -6.69 -17.04 -28.97
C ALA A 155 -6.91 -16.72 -30.46
N ALA A 156 -8.04 -16.10 -30.81
CA ALA A 156 -8.39 -15.75 -32.19
C ALA A 156 -7.87 -14.37 -32.65
N LEU A 157 -7.24 -13.60 -31.75
CA LEU A 157 -6.80 -12.22 -32.04
C LEU A 157 -5.36 -12.16 -32.54
N GLU A 158 -5.16 -11.29 -33.53
CA GLU A 158 -3.84 -10.81 -33.94
C GLU A 158 -3.41 -9.61 -33.07
N PRO A 159 -2.09 -9.38 -32.90
CA PRO A 159 -1.59 -8.17 -32.24
C PRO A 159 -2.18 -6.87 -32.82
N GLY A 160 -2.55 -5.95 -31.94
CA GLY A 160 -3.27 -4.71 -32.24
C GLY A 160 -4.79 -4.84 -32.33
N ALA A 161 -5.34 -6.04 -32.49
CA ALA A 161 -6.78 -6.25 -32.64
C ALA A 161 -7.52 -6.26 -31.29
N VAL A 162 -8.84 -6.03 -31.36
CA VAL A 162 -9.75 -5.98 -30.20
C VAL A 162 -10.83 -7.05 -30.27
N THR A 163 -11.23 -7.57 -29.11
CA THR A 163 -12.34 -8.54 -29.02
C THR A 163 -13.68 -7.89 -29.36
N PRO A 164 -14.71 -8.71 -29.69
CA PRO A 164 -16.09 -8.33 -29.44
C PRO A 164 -16.31 -7.93 -27.97
N VAL A 165 -17.44 -7.28 -27.68
CA VAL A 165 -17.83 -7.02 -26.29
C VAL A 165 -18.16 -8.34 -25.62
N ILE A 166 -17.52 -8.61 -24.50
CA ILE A 166 -17.72 -9.79 -23.67
C ILE A 166 -18.64 -9.39 -22.52
N GLU A 167 -19.78 -10.08 -22.41
CA GLU A 167 -20.73 -9.87 -21.31
C GLU A 167 -20.27 -10.65 -20.08
N LEU A 168 -20.27 -9.98 -18.94
CA LEU A 168 -19.92 -10.53 -17.63
C LEU A 168 -21.10 -10.30 -16.67
N PRO A 169 -21.23 -11.10 -15.58
CA PRO A 169 -22.32 -10.90 -14.62
C PRO A 169 -22.38 -9.51 -13.99
N PHE A 170 -21.26 -8.79 -13.97
CA PHE A 170 -21.07 -7.48 -13.34
C PHE A 170 -20.76 -6.36 -14.36
N GLY A 171 -21.06 -6.56 -15.64
CA GLY A 171 -20.87 -5.56 -16.67
C GLY A 171 -20.39 -6.12 -18.00
N CYS A 172 -19.56 -5.36 -18.70
CA CYS A 172 -19.06 -5.74 -20.01
C CYS A 172 -17.61 -5.32 -20.20
N THR A 173 -16.85 -6.10 -20.96
CA THR A 173 -15.45 -5.83 -21.22
C THR A 173 -15.05 -5.97 -22.68
N ILE A 174 -14.00 -5.27 -23.06
CA ILE A 174 -13.31 -5.39 -24.36
C ILE A 174 -11.84 -5.59 -24.03
N LEU A 175 -11.21 -6.53 -24.71
CA LEU A 175 -9.77 -6.76 -24.60
C LEU A 175 -9.11 -6.31 -25.90
N GLN A 176 -7.91 -5.76 -25.79
CA GLN A 176 -6.98 -5.57 -26.89
C GLN A 176 -5.78 -6.48 -26.65
N LEU A 177 -5.41 -7.24 -27.69
CA LEU A 177 -4.11 -7.90 -27.70
C LEU A 177 -3.09 -6.88 -28.20
N VAL A 178 -2.15 -6.49 -27.35
CA VAL A 178 -1.07 -5.57 -27.73
C VAL A 178 0.01 -6.35 -28.47
N GLU A 179 0.48 -7.44 -27.85
CA GLU A 179 1.57 -8.26 -28.36
C GLU A 179 1.48 -9.70 -27.82
N ARG A 180 2.13 -10.64 -28.52
CA ARG A 180 2.33 -12.03 -28.12
C ARG A 180 3.82 -12.30 -28.03
N SER A 181 4.24 -13.03 -27.00
CA SER A 181 5.63 -13.47 -26.85
C SER A 181 5.67 -14.88 -26.28
N GLU A 182 6.73 -15.62 -26.60
CA GLU A 182 7.05 -16.85 -25.87
C GLU A 182 7.42 -16.50 -24.42
N TYR A 183 6.97 -17.34 -23.48
CA TYR A 183 7.33 -17.23 -22.09
C TYR A 183 8.69 -17.87 -21.86
N GLU A 184 9.64 -17.09 -21.37
CA GLU A 184 10.88 -17.62 -20.82
C GLU A 184 10.80 -17.60 -19.29
N PRO A 185 10.98 -18.76 -18.63
CA PRO A 185 11.07 -18.81 -17.17
C PRO A 185 12.18 -17.88 -16.69
N ILE A 186 11.89 -17.11 -15.66
CA ILE A 186 12.88 -16.25 -15.02
C ILE A 186 13.91 -17.16 -14.38
N SER A 187 15.15 -17.09 -14.85
CA SER A 187 16.26 -17.85 -14.28
C SER A 187 16.74 -17.26 -12.95
N PHE A 188 17.39 -18.09 -12.14
CA PHE A 188 18.00 -17.66 -10.89
C PHE A 188 18.97 -16.48 -11.10
N GLU A 189 19.81 -16.52 -12.13
CA GLU A 189 20.78 -15.46 -12.42
C GLU A 189 20.10 -14.13 -12.78
N GLN A 190 18.98 -14.16 -13.51
CA GLN A 190 18.18 -12.96 -13.81
C GLN A 190 17.50 -12.40 -12.57
N ALA A 191 17.00 -13.27 -11.68
CA ALA A 191 16.32 -12.86 -10.46
C ALA A 191 17.30 -12.43 -9.34
N LYS A 192 18.58 -12.82 -9.42
CA LYS A 192 19.54 -12.75 -8.31
C LYS A 192 19.64 -11.37 -7.66
N SER A 193 19.71 -10.29 -8.43
CA SER A 193 19.80 -8.93 -7.88
C SER A 193 18.54 -8.53 -7.10
N SER A 194 17.37 -8.86 -7.64
CA SER A 194 16.07 -8.57 -7.01
C SER A 194 15.89 -9.40 -5.75
N LEU A 195 16.27 -10.68 -5.78
CA LEU A 195 16.27 -11.57 -4.62
C LEU A 195 17.21 -11.05 -3.52
N GLN A 196 18.41 -10.61 -3.88
CA GLN A 196 19.36 -10.02 -2.92
C GLN A 196 18.79 -8.80 -2.23
N GLN A 197 18.17 -7.89 -2.99
CA GLN A 197 17.52 -6.72 -2.43
C GLN A 197 16.38 -7.11 -1.49
N GLU A 198 15.51 -8.04 -1.91
CA GLU A 198 14.37 -8.50 -1.11
C GLU A 198 14.82 -9.19 0.18
N VAL A 199 15.76 -10.14 0.12
CA VAL A 199 16.31 -10.81 1.30
C VAL A 199 16.98 -9.80 2.23
N HIS A 200 17.79 -8.87 1.67
CA HIS A 200 18.41 -7.83 2.47
C HIS A 200 17.37 -6.96 3.19
N GLN A 201 16.31 -6.51 2.50
CA GLN A 201 15.26 -5.69 3.11
C GLN A 201 14.52 -6.46 4.21
N ARG A 202 14.16 -7.73 3.98
CA ARG A 202 13.54 -8.59 5.00
C ARG A 202 14.42 -8.69 6.25
N LYS A 203 15.72 -8.97 6.06
CA LYS A 203 16.68 -9.07 7.17
C LYS A 203 16.86 -7.74 7.90
N VAL A 204 16.89 -6.60 7.18
CA VAL A 204 16.98 -5.26 7.79
C VAL A 204 15.79 -5.03 8.70
N MET A 205 14.58 -5.36 8.26
CA MET A 205 13.37 -5.16 9.04
C MET A 205 13.31 -6.05 10.27
N ASP A 206 13.77 -7.30 10.16
CA ASP A 206 13.82 -8.23 11.28
C ASP A 206 14.88 -7.82 12.31
N GLU A 207 16.11 -7.54 11.88
CA GLU A 207 17.19 -7.09 12.76
C GLU A 207 16.85 -5.74 13.43
N TYR A 208 16.23 -4.80 12.69
CA TYR A 208 15.76 -3.55 13.26
C TYR A 208 14.73 -3.77 14.37
N ARG A 209 13.81 -4.73 14.19
CA ARG A 209 12.81 -5.09 15.20
C ARG A 209 13.50 -5.61 16.47
N GLU A 210 14.44 -6.53 16.32
CA GLU A 210 15.19 -7.11 17.44
C GLU A 210 16.04 -6.07 18.18
N TRP A 211 16.78 -5.24 17.42
CA TRP A 211 17.57 -4.14 17.96
C TRP A 211 16.72 -3.16 18.77
N MET A 212 15.53 -2.80 18.27
CA MET A 212 14.60 -1.92 18.99
C MET A 212 14.06 -2.56 20.26
N GLU A 213 13.82 -3.88 20.28
CA GLU A 213 13.43 -4.58 21.50
C GLU A 213 14.56 -4.62 22.54
N ASP A 214 15.79 -4.89 22.13
CA ASP A 214 16.95 -4.88 23.02
C ASP A 214 17.20 -3.48 23.61
N LEU A 215 17.15 -2.44 22.77
CA LEU A 215 17.23 -1.05 23.21
C LEU A 215 16.17 -0.73 24.27
N ARG A 216 14.91 -1.13 24.07
CA ARG A 216 13.83 -0.90 25.05
C ARG A 216 14.06 -1.63 26.37
N LYS A 217 14.65 -2.83 26.35
CA LYS A 217 14.96 -3.59 27.57
C LYS A 217 16.10 -2.98 28.37
N ARG A 218 17.12 -2.45 27.68
CA ARG A 218 18.33 -1.86 28.30
C ARG A 218 18.16 -0.41 28.70
N THR A 219 17.19 0.30 28.13
CA THR A 219 16.91 1.69 28.47
C THR A 219 15.78 1.79 29.50
N PHE A 220 16.04 2.47 30.62
CA PHE A 220 14.98 2.82 31.56
C PHE A 220 14.14 3.95 30.97
N ILE A 221 12.94 3.63 30.49
CA ILE A 221 11.98 4.62 29.99
C ILE A 221 11.07 5.03 31.15
N GLU A 222 11.42 6.12 31.84
CA GLU A 222 10.48 6.75 32.79
C GLU A 222 9.44 7.58 32.02
N ARG A 223 8.22 7.07 31.89
CA ARG A 223 7.10 7.86 31.36
C ARG A 223 6.66 8.89 32.42
N ARG A 224 7.19 10.11 32.35
CA ARG A 224 6.68 11.25 33.13
C ARG A 224 5.73 12.10 32.28
N GLY A 225 4.43 12.02 32.57
CA GLY A 225 3.36 12.79 31.91
C GLY A 225 1.97 12.17 32.09
N TYR A 226 0.90 12.96 31.93
CA TYR A 226 -0.52 12.77 32.35
C TYR A 226 -1.20 11.41 32.12
N PHE A 227 -0.62 10.50 31.33
CA PHE A 227 -1.14 9.14 31.09
C PHE A 227 -0.59 8.05 32.03
N ALA A 228 0.30 8.40 32.96
CA ALA A 228 0.83 7.46 33.96
C ALA A 228 -0.10 7.24 35.17
N GLN A 229 -1.08 8.12 35.42
CA GLN A 229 -1.92 8.06 36.63
C GLN A 229 -3.11 7.09 36.53
N SER A 230 -3.58 6.73 35.33
CA SER A 230 -4.73 5.82 35.17
C SER A 230 -4.37 4.33 35.26
N ALA A 231 -3.11 3.96 35.00
CA ALA A 231 -2.68 2.57 35.07
C ALA A 231 -2.45 2.05 36.50
N ASN A 232 -2.17 2.94 37.47
CA ASN A 232 -1.91 2.55 38.87
C ASN A 232 -3.18 2.40 39.73
N LEU A 233 -4.37 2.77 39.23
CA LEU A 233 -5.63 2.61 39.99
C LEU A 233 -6.31 1.24 39.79
N ALA A 234 -5.88 0.44 38.81
CA ALA A 234 -6.46 -0.88 38.52
C ALA A 234 -5.76 -2.05 39.24
N ALA A 235 -4.67 -1.80 39.98
CA ALA A 235 -3.81 -2.84 40.55
C ALA A 235 -3.78 -2.85 42.10
N SER A 236 -4.89 -2.53 42.76
CA SER A 236 -5.03 -2.77 44.21
C SER A 236 -5.78 -4.09 44.46
N PRO A 237 -5.21 -5.03 45.22
CA PRO A 237 -5.89 -6.28 45.55
C PRO A 237 -7.06 -6.01 46.50
N ARG A 238 -8.24 -6.54 46.19
CA ARG A 238 -9.40 -6.52 47.12
C ARG A 238 -9.06 -7.35 48.37
N PRO A 239 -9.14 -6.80 49.59
CA PRO A 239 -9.12 -7.64 50.78
C PRO A 239 -10.51 -8.23 51.02
N GLN A 240 -10.52 -9.53 51.28
CA GLN A 240 -11.68 -10.33 51.68
C GLN A 240 -11.99 -10.08 53.17
N GLY A 241 -13.26 -9.77 53.46
CA GLY A 241 -14.02 -10.08 54.70
C GLY A 241 -13.46 -9.74 56.09
N ALA A 242 -14.13 -8.80 56.80
CA ALA A 242 -14.48 -8.94 58.22
C ALA A 242 -15.63 -7.97 58.59
N LEU A 243 -16.49 -8.44 59.49
CA LEU A 243 -17.85 -8.00 59.85
C LEU A 243 -17.93 -6.82 60.85
N ALA A 244 -19.11 -6.16 60.85
CA ALA A 244 -19.83 -5.50 61.97
C ALA A 244 -19.18 -4.25 62.63
N SER A 245 -19.87 -3.26 63.21
CA SER A 245 -21.29 -2.86 63.39
C SER A 245 -21.31 -1.40 63.90
N ASP A 246 -22.48 -0.76 63.87
CA ASP A 246 -22.93 0.37 64.72
C ASP A 246 -22.26 1.75 64.54
N ALA A 247 -22.89 2.92 64.65
CA ALA A 247 -24.27 3.37 64.92
C ALA A 247 -24.38 4.80 64.33
N ALA A 248 -25.49 5.16 63.66
CA ALA A 248 -26.56 6.03 64.16
C ALA A 248 -26.29 7.56 64.23
N ALA A 249 -27.32 8.30 63.80
CA ALA A 249 -27.63 9.73 63.93
C ALA A 249 -26.89 10.70 62.97
N ASN A 250 -27.52 11.62 62.24
CA ASN A 250 -28.83 12.25 62.40
C ASN A 250 -29.33 12.84 61.05
N SER A 251 -30.59 12.61 60.68
CA SER A 251 -31.41 13.46 59.78
C SER A 251 -32.22 14.46 60.62
N PRO A 252 -33.14 15.31 60.09
CA PRO A 252 -33.47 15.76 58.71
C PRO A 252 -33.56 17.32 58.62
N ALA A 253 -33.68 17.92 57.43
CA ALA A 253 -34.90 18.50 56.81
C ALA A 253 -34.43 19.77 56.04
N ALA A 254 -34.99 20.28 54.95
CA ALA A 254 -36.36 20.24 54.44
C ALA A 254 -36.40 20.67 52.95
N GLU A 255 -37.51 20.30 52.29
CA GLU A 255 -38.24 21.02 51.23
C GLU A 255 -37.69 21.11 49.79
N GLY A 256 -38.23 20.23 48.92
CA GLY A 256 -39.35 20.62 48.04
C GLY A 256 -39.04 21.22 46.64
N PRO A 257 -39.94 21.04 45.64
CA PRO A 257 -39.57 20.65 44.27
C PRO A 257 -39.96 21.68 43.18
N SER A 258 -39.66 21.36 41.90
CA SER A 258 -40.29 21.85 40.63
C SER A 258 -39.23 22.30 39.61
N ALA A 259 -39.30 22.08 38.29
CA ALA A 259 -40.06 21.22 37.38
C ALA A 259 -39.36 21.38 36.00
N THR A 260 -39.40 20.34 35.19
CA THR A 260 -39.12 20.31 33.74
C THR A 260 -40.21 21.11 32.97
N PRO A 261 -40.08 21.39 31.65
CA PRO A 261 -39.56 20.54 30.57
C PRO A 261 -38.23 20.97 29.95
#